data_AF-A0A0B8WBG8-F1
#
_entry.id   AF-A0A0B8WBG8-F1
#
_cell.length_a   1.000
_cell.length_b   1.000
_cell.length_c   1.000
_cell.angle_alpha   90.00
_cell.angle_beta   90.00
_cell.angle_gamma   90.00
#
_symmetry.space_group_name_H-M   'P 1'
#
loop_
_entity.id
_entity.type
_entity.pdbx_description
1 polymer ?
#
loop_
_entity_poly.entity_id
_entity_poly.type
_entity_poly.pdbx_seq_one_letter_code
_entity_poly.pdbx_strand_id
1 'polypeptide(L)'
;MKEKRPIENRDDIQLLVDEFYAKVRQDPYIGPVFTEIAQVDWDEHLPKLYDFWADLLLGDDTYRGRPFPPHIKLNLQQGHFEQWLRLFTQTVDENFVGLKAAEAKSRALRIARNFMMNLSLLD
;
A
#
# COMPACT_ATOMS: atom_id res chain seq x y z
N MET A 1 2.86 12.44 21.66
CA MET A 1 2.24 11.69 20.55
C MET A 1 2.38 12.54 19.30
N LYS A 2 2.70 11.95 18.13
CA LYS A 2 2.73 12.70 16.86
C LYS A 2 1.31 13.21 16.59
N GLU A 3 1.14 14.47 16.21
CA GLU A 3 -0.17 14.98 15.80
C GLU A 3 -0.57 14.33 14.49
N LYS A 4 -1.83 13.89 14.40
CA LYS A 4 -2.39 13.31 13.18
C LYS A 4 -2.94 14.40 12.28
N ARG A 5 -2.85 14.23 10.97
CA ARG A 5 -3.30 15.20 9.97
C ARG A 5 -4.25 14.61 8.92
N PRO A 6 -5.09 15.41 8.24
CA PRO A 6 -5.78 14.94 7.05
C PRO A 6 -4.78 14.60 5.93
N ILE A 7 -5.23 13.83 4.94
CA ILE A 7 -4.50 13.61 3.68
C ILE A 7 -5.07 14.61 2.68
N GLU A 8 -4.30 15.64 2.32
CA GLU A 8 -4.79 16.74 1.48
C GLU A 8 -3.92 17.01 0.26
N ASN A 9 -2.65 16.62 0.32
CA ASN A 9 -1.68 16.91 -0.72
C ASN A 9 -0.68 15.76 -0.92
N ARG A 10 0.22 15.95 -1.88
CA ARG A 10 1.21 14.96 -2.29
C ARG A 10 2.24 14.64 -1.21
N ASP A 11 2.58 15.61 -0.35
CA ASP A 11 3.51 15.37 0.77
C ASP A 11 2.89 14.45 1.83
N ASP A 12 1.56 14.51 2.02
CA ASP A 12 0.84 13.58 2.88
C ASP A 12 0.82 12.17 2.30
N ILE A 13 0.69 12.04 0.97
CA ILE A 13 0.78 10.76 0.27
C ILE A 13 2.19 10.17 0.42
N GLN A 14 3.23 10.98 0.21
CA GLN A 14 4.60 10.54 0.38
C GLN A 14 4.84 10.05 1.81
N LEU A 15 4.41 10.80 2.83
CA LEU A 15 4.50 10.34 4.22
C LEU A 15 3.77 9.01 4.43
N LEU A 16 2.53 8.88 3.93
CA LEU A 16 1.75 7.65 4.07
C LEU A 16 2.49 6.44 3.49
N VAL A 17 3.00 6.58 2.27
CA VAL A 17 3.70 5.50 1.56
C VAL A 17 5.03 5.18 2.26
N ASP A 18 5.81 6.20 2.64
CA ASP A 18 7.10 6.02 3.30
C ASP A 18 6.96 5.31 4.66
N GLU A 19 6.08 5.80 5.53
CA GLU A 19 5.85 5.20 6.85
C GLU A 19 5.29 3.78 6.72
N PHE A 20 4.45 3.53 5.71
CA PHE A 20 3.87 2.22 5.48
C PHE A 20 4.93 1.21 5.01
N TYR A 21 5.71 1.56 3.98
CA TYR A 21 6.71 0.65 3.44
C TYR A 21 7.94 0.52 4.35
N ALA A 22 8.23 1.50 5.20
CA ALA A 22 9.19 1.34 6.29
C ALA A 22 8.80 0.18 7.22
N LYS A 23 7.50 0.00 7.52
CA LYS A 23 7.01 -1.12 8.32
C LYS A 23 6.99 -2.43 7.53
N VAL A 24 6.53 -2.41 6.28
CA VAL A 24 6.51 -3.61 5.41
C VAL A 24 7.91 -4.22 5.29
N ARG A 25 8.94 -3.39 5.11
CA ARG A 25 10.34 -3.83 5.00
C ARG A 25 10.88 -4.51 6.25
N GLN A 26 10.35 -4.16 7.42
CA GLN A 26 10.79 -4.70 8.71
C GLN A 26 9.92 -5.86 9.20
N ASP A 27 8.78 -6.10 8.56
CA ASP A 27 7.87 -7.17 8.96
C ASP A 27 8.42 -8.53 8.52
N PRO A 28 8.61 -9.49 9.44
CA PRO A 28 9.26 -10.76 9.13
C PRO A 28 8.43 -11.68 8.23
N TYR A 29 7.12 -11.42 8.08
CA TYR A 29 6.24 -12.25 7.28
C TYR A 29 6.09 -11.72 5.85
N ILE A 30 5.79 -10.42 5.69
CA ILE A 30 5.62 -9.84 4.35
C ILE A 30 6.90 -9.24 3.77
N GLY A 31 7.86 -8.81 4.60
CA GLY A 31 9.12 -8.23 4.16
C GLY A 31 9.88 -9.08 3.13
N PRO A 32 10.05 -10.40 3.34
CA PRO A 32 10.73 -11.29 2.39
C PRO A 32 10.11 -11.31 0.98
N VAL A 33 8.80 -11.06 0.85
CA VAL A 33 8.15 -10.95 -0.48
C VAL A 33 8.77 -9.81 -1.29
N PHE A 34 9.09 -8.69 -0.64
CA PHE A 34 9.65 -7.52 -1.30
C PHE A 34 11.17 -7.64 -1.48
N THR A 35 11.89 -8.16 -0.47
CA THR A 35 13.36 -8.19 -0.47
C THR A 35 13.96 -9.41 -1.13
N GLU A 36 13.40 -10.60 -0.93
CA GLU A 36 13.98 -11.87 -1.38
C GLU A 36 13.33 -12.38 -2.66
N ILE A 37 12.00 -12.27 -2.76
CA ILE A 37 11.22 -12.82 -3.89
C ILE A 37 11.15 -11.81 -5.03
N ALA A 38 10.58 -10.63 -4.79
CA ALA A 38 10.42 -9.60 -5.80
C ALA A 38 11.70 -8.78 -6.05
N GLN A 39 12.63 -8.79 -5.09
CA GLN A 39 13.91 -8.05 -5.13
C GLN A 39 13.71 -6.59 -5.57
N VAL A 40 12.77 -5.92 -4.89
CA VAL A 40 12.33 -4.57 -5.24
C VAL A 40 13.47 -3.57 -5.08
N ASP A 41 13.73 -2.81 -6.14
CA ASP A 41 14.48 -1.55 -6.05
C ASP A 41 13.58 -0.47 -5.45
N TRP A 42 13.89 -0.03 -4.23
CA TRP A 42 13.07 0.92 -3.49
C TRP A 42 13.11 2.33 -4.08
N ASP A 43 14.24 2.74 -4.68
CA ASP A 43 14.40 4.06 -5.28
C ASP A 43 13.54 4.19 -6.54
N GLU A 44 13.34 3.08 -7.26
CA GLU A 44 12.40 3.04 -8.38
C GLU A 44 10.94 2.77 -7.98
N HIS A 45 10.72 2.00 -6.90
CA HIS A 45 9.39 1.53 -6.53
C HIS A 45 8.57 2.59 -5.80
N LEU A 46 9.18 3.31 -4.85
CA LEU A 46 8.46 4.30 -4.04
C LEU A 46 7.85 5.43 -4.88
N PRO A 47 8.53 6.03 -5.87
CA PRO A 47 7.91 7.04 -6.74
C PRO A 47 6.63 6.56 -7.44
N LYS A 48 6.62 5.31 -7.92
CA LYS A 48 5.44 4.70 -8.59
C LYS A 48 4.27 4.55 -7.61
N LEU A 49 4.57 4.28 -6.34
CA LEU A 49 3.56 4.16 -5.29
C LEU A 49 3.02 5.52 -4.85
N TYR A 50 3.85 6.57 -4.84
CA TYR A 50 3.37 7.93 -4.61
C TYR A 50 2.37 8.33 -5.69
N ASP A 51 2.71 8.11 -6.98
CA ASP A 51 1.79 8.36 -8.09
C ASP A 51 0.49 7.57 -7.94
N PHE A 52 0.60 6.27 -7.65
CA PHE A 52 -0.56 5.40 -7.51
C PHE A 52 -1.54 5.88 -6.43
N TRP A 53 -1.03 6.23 -5.24
CA TRP A 53 -1.87 6.67 -4.14
C TRP A 53 -2.37 8.11 -4.30
N ALA A 54 -1.57 9.00 -4.90
CA ALA A 54 -1.99 10.35 -5.23
C ALA A 54 -3.14 10.33 -6.25
N ASP A 55 -3.05 9.51 -7.29
CA ASP A 55 -4.16 9.32 -8.23
C ASP A 55 -5.41 8.78 -7.56
N LEU A 56 -5.24 7.79 -6.68
CA LEU A 56 -6.37 7.11 -6.07
C LEU A 56 -7.10 7.97 -5.02
N LEU A 57 -6.37 8.82 -4.30
CA LEU A 57 -6.90 9.61 -3.18
C LEU A 57 -7.09 11.09 -3.53
N LEU A 58 -6.26 11.67 -4.38
CA LEU A 58 -6.28 13.09 -4.73
C LEU A 58 -6.75 13.33 -6.17
N GLY A 59 -6.62 12.35 -7.07
CA GLY A 59 -7.02 12.48 -8.47
C GLY A 59 -5.98 13.18 -9.35
N ASP A 60 -4.70 13.09 -9.00
CA ASP A 60 -3.57 13.78 -9.67
C ASP A 60 -3.35 13.37 -11.15
N ASP A 61 -3.88 12.24 -11.61
CA ASP A 61 -3.73 11.69 -12.98
C ASP A 61 -2.25 11.51 -13.42
N THR A 62 -1.42 11.01 -12.51
CA THR A 62 0.03 10.79 -12.67
C THR A 62 0.41 9.31 -12.85
N TYR A 63 -0.39 8.37 -12.36
CA TYR A 63 -0.10 6.94 -12.42
C TYR A 63 -0.56 6.31 -13.74
N ARG A 64 0.39 5.76 -14.49
CA ARG A 64 0.15 5.12 -15.80
C ARG A 64 0.32 3.59 -15.79
N GLY A 65 0.58 3.02 -14.62
CA GLY A 65 0.90 1.59 -14.47
C GLY A 65 -0.33 0.68 -14.42
N ARG A 66 -0.07 -0.63 -14.52
CA ARG A 66 -1.05 -1.67 -14.20
C ARG A 66 -0.63 -2.33 -12.88
N PRO A 67 -1.37 -2.12 -11.78
CA PRO A 67 -0.88 -2.52 -10.46
C PRO A 67 -0.93 -4.04 -10.25
N PHE A 68 -1.83 -4.76 -10.92
CA PHE A 68 -2.03 -6.20 -10.69
C PHE A 68 -0.95 -7.13 -11.31
N PRO A 69 -0.58 -7.03 -12.62
CA PRO A 69 0.25 -8.03 -13.28
C PRO A 69 1.56 -8.42 -12.57
N PRO A 70 2.29 -7.51 -11.89
CA PRO A 70 3.49 -7.89 -11.12
C PRO A 70 3.22 -8.93 -10.02
N HIS A 71 2.03 -8.95 -9.43
CA HIS A 71 1.69 -9.80 -8.28
C HIS A 71 1.47 -11.27 -8.66
N ILE A 72 1.21 -11.57 -9.94
CA ILE A 72 0.91 -12.94 -10.43
C ILE A 72 2.09 -13.90 -10.21
N LYS A 73 3.33 -13.39 -10.25
CA LYS A 73 4.55 -14.21 -10.20
C LYS A 73 5.10 -14.43 -8.80
N LEU A 74 4.47 -13.84 -7.78
CA LEU A 74 5.05 -13.76 -6.43
C LEU A 74 4.58 -14.87 -5.47
N ASN A 75 3.78 -15.83 -5.96
CA ASN A 75 3.23 -16.94 -5.15
C ASN A 75 2.62 -16.44 -3.81
N LEU A 76 1.85 -15.35 -3.87
CA LEU A 76 1.25 -14.74 -2.70
C LEU A 76 0.18 -15.65 -2.11
N GLN A 77 -0.07 -15.43 -0.82
CA GLN A 77 -1.05 -16.15 -0.02
C GLN A 77 -1.96 -15.14 0.66
N GLN A 78 -3.15 -15.55 1.07
CA GLN A 78 -4.11 -14.69 1.75
C GLN A 78 -3.47 -13.94 2.93
N GLY A 79 -2.68 -14.64 3.75
CA GLY A 79 -2.00 -14.05 4.91
C GLY A 79 -1.11 -12.85 4.55
N HIS A 80 -0.45 -12.86 3.39
CA HIS A 80 0.37 -11.73 2.95
C HIS A 80 -0.48 -10.46 2.76
N PHE A 81 -1.68 -10.60 2.17
CA PHE A 81 -2.60 -9.47 1.99
C PHE A 81 -3.19 -8.99 3.32
N GLU A 82 -3.54 -9.91 4.22
CA GLU A 82 -4.03 -9.58 5.56
C GLU A 82 -2.99 -8.79 6.35
N GLN A 83 -1.74 -9.24 6.31
CA GLN A 83 -0.62 -8.57 6.96
C GLN A 83 -0.34 -7.20 6.34
N TRP A 84 -0.36 -7.09 5.01
CA TRP A 84 -0.23 -5.82 4.29
C TRP A 84 -1.32 -4.82 4.72
N LEU A 85 -2.59 -5.26 4.77
CA LEU A 85 -3.72 -4.43 5.18
C LEU A 85 -3.64 -3.99 6.64
N ARG A 86 -3.15 -4.87 7.53
CA ARG A 86 -2.94 -4.56 8.94
C ARG A 86 -1.91 -3.44 9.10
N LEU A 87 -0.76 -3.56 8.45
CA LEU A 87 0.31 -2.55 8.50
C LEU A 87 -0.14 -1.23 7.84
N PHE A 88 -0.89 -1.30 6.74
CA PHE A 88 -1.42 -0.12 6.07
C PHE A 88 -2.41 0.62 6.98
N THR A 89 -3.38 -0.11 7.54
CA THR A 89 -4.38 0.45 8.47
C THR A 89 -3.72 1.07 9.69
N GLN A 90 -2.75 0.38 10.29
CA GLN A 90 -1.97 0.90 11.41
C GLN A 90 -1.25 2.20 11.05
N THR A 91 -0.66 2.28 9.86
CA THR A 91 0.05 3.50 9.40
C THR A 91 -0.90 4.67 9.21
N VAL A 92 -2.05 4.42 8.59
CA VAL A 92 -3.10 5.44 8.46
C VAL A 92 -3.57 5.91 9.84
N ASP A 93 -3.86 4.98 10.76
CA ASP A 93 -4.38 5.32 12.08
C ASP A 93 -3.34 6.03 12.96
N GLU A 94 -2.05 5.82 12.76
CA GLU A 94 -0.98 6.51 13.51
C GLU A 94 -0.74 7.95 13.02
N ASN A 95 -0.88 8.22 11.73
CA ASN A 95 -0.45 9.47 11.12
C ASN A 95 -1.60 10.36 10.62
N PHE A 96 -2.76 9.78 10.33
CA PHE A 96 -3.83 10.47 9.61
C PHE A 96 -5.21 10.36 10.24
N VAL A 97 -6.05 11.34 9.94
CA VAL A 97 -7.46 11.43 10.38
C VAL A 97 -8.34 11.98 9.25
N GLY A 98 -9.66 11.92 9.43
CA GLY A 98 -10.63 12.50 8.51
C GLY A 98 -11.04 11.57 7.37
N LEU A 99 -11.83 12.12 6.43
CA LEU A 99 -12.51 11.34 5.39
C LEU A 99 -11.54 10.62 4.46
N LYS A 100 -10.44 11.26 4.07
CA LYS A 100 -9.43 10.65 3.19
C LYS A 100 -8.64 9.52 3.86
N ALA A 101 -8.43 9.57 5.17
CA ALA A 101 -7.85 8.45 5.92
C ALA A 101 -8.79 7.23 5.92
N ALA A 102 -10.09 7.44 6.12
CA ALA A 102 -11.08 6.37 6.01
C ALA A 102 -11.19 5.82 4.57
N GLU A 103 -11.16 6.70 3.57
CA GLU A 103 -11.14 6.32 2.16
C GLU A 103 -9.90 5.47 1.82
N ALA A 104 -8.70 5.88 2.26
CA ALA A 104 -7.46 5.13 2.04
C ALA A 104 -7.57 3.68 2.51
N LYS A 105 -8.06 3.46 3.74
CA LYS A 105 -8.28 2.10 4.28
C LYS A 105 -9.31 1.30 3.46
N SER A 106 -10.41 1.94 3.06
CA SER A 106 -11.44 1.30 2.23
C SER A 106 -10.92 0.91 0.84
N ARG A 107 -10.14 1.79 0.21
CA ARG A 107 -9.49 1.55 -1.09
C ARG A 107 -8.46 0.42 -1.00
N ALA A 108 -7.61 0.45 0.03
CA ALA A 108 -6.64 -0.60 0.33
C ALA A 108 -7.31 -1.98 0.44
N LEU A 109 -8.40 -2.08 1.23
CA LEU A 109 -9.17 -3.31 1.37
C LEU A 109 -9.74 -3.80 0.03
N ARG A 110 -10.31 -2.90 -0.78
CA ARG A 110 -10.85 -3.24 -2.10
C ARG A 110 -9.78 -3.76 -3.05
N ILE A 111 -8.61 -3.12 -3.08
CA ILE A 111 -7.46 -3.55 -3.89
C ILE A 111 -7.02 -4.95 -3.47
N ALA A 112 -6.76 -5.15 -2.17
CA ALA A 112 -6.32 -6.44 -1.65
C ALA A 112 -7.35 -7.55 -1.96
N ARG A 113 -8.65 -7.31 -1.74
CA ARG A 113 -9.69 -8.29 -2.09
C ARG A 113 -9.75 -8.61 -3.58
N ASN A 114 -9.62 -7.59 -4.44
CA ASN A 114 -9.61 -7.81 -5.88
C ASN A 114 -8.38 -8.62 -6.31
N PHE A 115 -7.20 -8.35 -5.74
CA PHE A 115 -5.99 -9.09 -6.06
C PHE A 115 -6.09 -10.53 -5.58
N MET A 116 -6.56 -10.76 -4.34
CA MET A 116 -6.79 -12.10 -3.82
C MET A 116 -7.77 -12.89 -4.68
N MET A 117 -8.88 -12.28 -5.12
CA MET A 117 -9.84 -12.92 -6.04
C MET A 117 -9.20 -13.32 -7.36
N ASN A 118 -8.45 -12.40 -7.99
CA ASN A 118 -7.78 -12.66 -9.27
C ASN A 118 -6.61 -13.66 -9.17
N LEU A 119 -6.09 -13.89 -7.96
CA LEU A 119 -5.09 -14.91 -7.65
C LEU A 119 -5.72 -16.21 -7.14
N SER A 120 -7.06 -16.30 -7.10
CA SER A 120 -7.80 -17.46 -6.58
C SER A 120 -7.45 -17.80 -5.13
N LEU A 121 -7.28 -16.78 -4.29
CA LEU A 121 -6.98 -16.88 -2.86
C LEU A 121 -8.21 -16.71 -1.96
N LEU A 122 -9.41 -16.55 -2.55
CA LEU A 122 -10.68 -16.47 -1.84
C LEU A 122 -11.57 -17.62 -2.30
N ASP A 123 -12.19 -18.31 -1.35
CA ASP A 123 -13.20 -19.35 -1.59
C ASP A 123 -14.54 -18.77 -2.09
#